data_AF-A0A968ZM44-F1
#
_entry.id   AF-A0A968ZM44-F1
#
_cell.length_a   1.000
_cell.length_b   1.000
_cell.length_c   1.000
_cell.angle_alpha   90.00
_cell.angle_beta   90.00
_cell.angle_gamma   90.00
#
_symmetry.space_group_name_H-M   'P 1'
#
loop_
_entity.id
_entity.type
_entity.pdbx_description
1 polymer ?
#
loop_
_entity_poly.entity_id
_entity_poly.type
_entity_poly.pdbx_seq_one_letter_code
_entity_poly.pdbx_strand_id
1 'polypeptide(L)'
;MSVADITRTAEWAALKRHRQALAKTRIAELFKEDAQRFQHFSLQLDEFAFDYSKNLATPETMRLLHELARTADVAGWRDRMFAGEHINSTEDRAVFHVALRNVGREPMTVDGKDVMPDVRKVWDQMRAFVANVREGHWHGATGERIRTVVNIGIGGSDLGPAMAVQALRPFCHPEMTFQFVSNVDGAHLHAALAHADPADPETGRQLAAQDLGKIGHRVEIGDPAIVDPLEDLAGAVGRDPKRRQGVGHVLPVHADQVRTRIGHGSQRAARQEIPELWGEIAHQADDIGPGRRPANAFPGPSGRAI
;
A
#
# COMPACT_ATOMS: atom_id res chain seq x y z
N MET A 1 5.66 -19.39 -21.29
CA MET A 1 5.63 -20.81 -20.86
C MET A 1 4.22 -21.12 -20.37
N SER A 2 3.57 -22.17 -20.89
CA SER A 2 2.27 -22.60 -20.35
C SER A 2 2.51 -23.31 -19.04
N VAL A 3 2.11 -22.69 -17.92
CA VAL A 3 2.02 -23.38 -16.64
C VAL A 3 0.92 -24.41 -16.78
N ALA A 4 1.24 -25.70 -16.53
CA ALA A 4 0.24 -26.74 -16.51
C ALA A 4 -0.84 -26.37 -15.49
N ASP A 5 -2.12 -26.46 -15.89
CA ASP A 5 -3.24 -26.19 -14.99
C ASP A 5 -3.16 -27.09 -13.76
N ILE A 6 -2.79 -26.51 -12.63
CA ILE A 6 -2.53 -27.21 -11.37
C ILE A 6 -3.75 -28.04 -10.92
N THR A 7 -4.96 -27.65 -11.35
CA THR A 7 -6.19 -28.35 -10.97
C THR A 7 -6.37 -29.70 -11.68
N ARG A 8 -5.55 -29.99 -12.70
CA ARG A 8 -5.55 -31.22 -13.47
C ARG A 8 -4.48 -32.22 -13.03
N THR A 9 -3.64 -31.88 -12.05
CA THR A 9 -2.56 -32.76 -11.61
C THR A 9 -3.05 -33.87 -10.66
N ALA A 10 -2.24 -34.92 -10.52
CA ALA A 10 -2.55 -36.03 -9.62
C ALA A 10 -2.56 -35.59 -8.14
N GLU A 11 -1.68 -34.65 -7.79
CA GLU A 11 -1.53 -34.06 -6.46
C GLU A 11 -2.78 -33.27 -6.06
N TRP A 12 -3.35 -32.50 -7.01
CA TRP A 12 -4.62 -31.81 -6.78
C TRP A 12 -5.77 -32.80 -6.58
N ALA A 13 -5.81 -33.88 -7.37
CA ALA A 13 -6.79 -34.95 -7.20
C ALA A 13 -6.62 -35.67 -5.84
N ALA A 14 -5.39 -35.87 -5.38
CA ALA A 14 -5.09 -36.48 -4.09
C ALA A 14 -5.57 -35.60 -2.92
N LEU A 15 -5.30 -34.28 -2.96
CA LEU A 15 -5.81 -33.33 -1.96
C LEU A 15 -7.34 -33.29 -1.91
N LYS A 16 -8.02 -33.35 -3.06
CA LYS A 16 -9.49 -33.43 -3.11
C LYS A 16 -10.02 -34.68 -2.42
N ARG A 17 -9.42 -35.86 -2.68
CA ARG A 17 -9.80 -37.12 -2.00
C ARG A 17 -9.53 -37.04 -0.49
N HIS A 18 -8.37 -36.52 -0.09
CA HIS A 18 -8.02 -36.34 1.32
C HIS A 18 -9.01 -35.40 2.04
N ARG A 19 -9.39 -34.29 1.40
CA ARG A 19 -10.40 -33.36 1.93
C ARG A 19 -11.76 -34.03 2.13
N GLN A 20 -12.16 -34.95 1.26
CA GLN A 20 -13.38 -35.74 1.40
C GLN A 20 -13.26 -36.73 2.57
N ALA A 21 -12.12 -37.38 2.74
CA ALA A 21 -11.86 -38.28 3.87
C ALA A 21 -11.96 -37.55 5.22
N LEU A 22 -11.50 -36.29 5.29
CA LEU A 22 -11.58 -35.44 6.49
C LEU A 22 -12.95 -34.77 6.70
N ALA A 23 -13.96 -35.03 5.85
CA ALA A 23 -15.21 -34.26 5.86
C ALA A 23 -15.99 -34.30 7.18
N LYS A 24 -15.84 -35.37 7.97
CA LYS A 24 -16.50 -35.53 9.28
C LYS A 24 -15.56 -35.30 10.47
N THR A 25 -14.27 -35.11 10.23
CA THR A 25 -13.26 -34.92 11.27
C THR A 25 -13.39 -33.53 11.87
N ARG A 26 -13.33 -33.44 13.21
CA ARG A 26 -13.32 -32.18 13.93
C ARG A 26 -11.90 -31.85 14.39
N ILE A 27 -11.52 -30.58 14.37
CA ILE A 27 -10.19 -30.14 14.88
C ILE A 27 -10.00 -30.58 16.33
N ALA A 28 -11.03 -30.53 17.17
CA ALA A 28 -10.97 -30.99 18.55
C ALA A 28 -10.63 -32.48 18.69
N GLU A 29 -11.00 -33.33 17.73
CA GLU A 29 -10.62 -34.76 17.71
C GLU A 29 -9.13 -34.91 17.40
N LEU A 30 -8.60 -34.11 16.47
CA LEU A 30 -7.17 -34.12 16.14
C LEU A 30 -6.28 -33.76 17.34
N PHE A 31 -6.74 -32.87 18.24
CA PHE A 31 -6.03 -32.57 19.50
C PHE A 31 -6.15 -33.69 20.54
N LYS A 32 -7.20 -34.51 20.49
CA LYS A 32 -7.33 -35.70 21.35
C LYS A 32 -6.43 -36.84 20.86
N GLU A 33 -6.29 -36.97 19.54
CA GLU A 33 -5.49 -38.01 18.90
C GLU A 33 -3.98 -37.72 18.97
N ASP A 34 -3.59 -36.44 18.99
CA ASP A 34 -2.20 -36.01 19.10
C ASP A 34 -2.04 -34.98 20.23
N ALA A 35 -1.56 -35.46 21.39
CA ALA A 35 -1.29 -34.62 22.55
C ALA A 35 -0.15 -33.59 22.31
N GLN A 36 0.69 -33.81 21.29
CA GLN A 36 1.80 -32.93 20.90
C GLN A 36 1.48 -32.13 19.62
N ARG A 37 0.21 -32.05 19.24
CA ARG A 37 -0.22 -31.40 17.99
C ARG A 37 0.24 -29.95 17.87
N PHE A 38 0.25 -29.20 18.97
CA PHE A 38 0.74 -27.82 18.95
C PHE A 38 2.20 -27.78 18.50
N GLN A 39 3.08 -28.62 19.07
CA GLN A 39 4.48 -28.68 18.69
C GLN A 39 4.67 -29.16 17.25
N HIS A 40 3.89 -30.13 16.79
CA HIS A 40 3.98 -30.64 15.41
C HIS A 40 3.47 -29.66 14.35
N PHE A 41 2.57 -28.74 14.72
CA PHE A 41 1.92 -27.78 13.81
C PHE A 41 2.15 -26.33 14.25
N SER A 42 3.35 -26.04 14.73
CA SER A 42 3.79 -24.67 14.98
C SER A 42 5.23 -24.48 14.52
N LEU A 43 5.58 -23.23 14.22
CA LEU A 43 6.94 -22.79 13.95
C LEU A 43 7.29 -21.64 14.90
N GLN A 44 8.50 -21.65 15.43
CA GLN A 44 9.09 -20.51 16.12
C GLN A 44 10.03 -19.80 15.15
N LEU A 45 9.77 -18.52 14.87
CA LEU A 45 10.57 -17.64 14.02
C LEU A 45 11.00 -16.44 14.86
N ASP A 46 12.19 -16.52 15.46
CA ASP A 46 12.69 -15.55 16.43
C ASP A 46 11.65 -15.26 17.53
N GLU A 47 11.05 -14.07 17.53
CA GLU A 47 10.04 -13.62 18.49
C GLU A 47 8.60 -14.02 18.10
N PHE A 48 8.40 -14.54 16.89
CA PHE A 48 7.10 -14.89 16.33
C PHE A 48 6.79 -16.37 16.46
N ALA A 49 5.71 -16.70 17.17
CA ALA A 49 5.13 -18.03 17.17
C ALA A 49 4.04 -18.14 16.08
N PHE A 50 4.25 -19.01 15.09
CA PHE A 50 3.28 -19.30 14.04
C PHE A 50 2.57 -20.63 14.32
N ASP A 51 1.41 -20.56 14.98
CA ASP A 51 0.57 -21.72 15.31
C ASP A 51 -0.44 -22.00 14.20
N TYR A 52 -0.26 -23.12 13.48
CA TYR A 52 -1.21 -23.63 12.51
C TYR A 52 -1.90 -24.93 12.95
N SER A 53 -1.78 -25.31 14.22
CA SER A 53 -2.36 -26.54 14.81
C SER A 53 -3.89 -26.53 14.83
N LYS A 54 -4.50 -25.35 14.85
CA LYS A 54 -5.95 -25.14 14.84
C LYS A 54 -6.57 -25.17 13.44
N ASN A 55 -5.84 -25.67 12.45
CA ASN A 55 -6.36 -25.97 11.12
C ASN A 55 -6.81 -27.43 11.01
N LEU A 56 -7.74 -27.71 10.09
CA LEU A 56 -8.13 -29.08 9.74
C LEU A 56 -7.04 -29.74 8.87
N ALA A 57 -5.89 -30.00 9.49
CA ALA A 57 -4.70 -30.54 8.86
C ALA A 57 -4.13 -31.70 9.66
N THR A 58 -3.71 -32.75 8.96
CA THR A 58 -2.98 -33.90 9.51
C THR A 58 -1.57 -33.93 8.91
N PRO A 59 -0.65 -34.80 9.39
CA PRO A 59 0.66 -34.96 8.75
C PRO A 59 0.53 -35.29 7.26
N GLU A 60 -0.48 -36.10 6.90
CA GLU A 60 -0.83 -36.40 5.52
C GLU A 60 -1.30 -35.17 4.74
N THR A 61 -2.10 -34.28 5.35
CA THR A 61 -2.47 -33.00 4.72
C THR A 61 -1.22 -32.19 4.36
N MET A 62 -0.26 -32.07 5.29
CA MET A 62 0.96 -31.29 5.05
C MET A 62 1.84 -31.92 3.96
N ARG A 63 1.99 -33.25 3.96
CA ARG A 63 2.70 -33.98 2.90
C ARG A 63 2.10 -33.68 1.52
N LEU A 64 0.78 -33.81 1.38
CA LEU A 64 0.06 -33.57 0.13
C LEU A 64 0.13 -32.10 -0.32
N LEU A 65 0.05 -31.14 0.60
CA LEU A 65 0.21 -29.71 0.29
C LEU A 65 1.63 -29.40 -0.20
N HIS A 66 2.67 -29.98 0.41
CA HIS A 66 4.04 -29.82 -0.06
C HIS A 66 4.27 -30.44 -1.44
N GLU A 67 3.65 -31.60 -1.73
CA GLU A 67 3.68 -32.21 -3.06
C GLU A 67 3.03 -31.33 -4.12
N LEU A 68 1.87 -30.74 -3.81
CA LEU A 68 1.22 -29.78 -4.69
C LEU A 68 2.09 -28.54 -4.93
N ALA A 69 2.69 -27.99 -3.88
CA ALA A 69 3.57 -26.82 -3.97
C ALA A 69 4.83 -27.09 -4.82
N ARG A 70 5.41 -28.30 -4.72
CA ARG A 70 6.51 -28.74 -5.59
C ARG A 70 6.06 -28.89 -7.04
N THR A 71 4.88 -29.48 -7.27
CA THR A 71 4.31 -29.64 -8.62
C THR A 71 4.00 -28.30 -9.29
N ALA A 72 3.57 -27.32 -8.51
CA ALA A 72 3.36 -25.94 -8.96
C ALA A 72 4.65 -25.12 -9.10
N ASP A 73 5.81 -25.70 -8.77
CA ASP A 73 7.12 -25.06 -8.78
C ASP A 73 7.18 -23.74 -7.99
N VAL A 74 6.56 -23.70 -6.80
CA VAL A 74 6.52 -22.47 -5.98
C VAL A 74 7.92 -21.96 -5.66
N ALA A 75 8.88 -22.86 -5.41
CA ALA A 75 10.27 -22.49 -5.15
C ALA A 75 10.96 -21.91 -6.39
N GLY A 76 10.78 -22.51 -7.58
CA GLY A 76 11.30 -21.95 -8.81
C GLY A 76 10.71 -20.57 -9.11
N TRP A 77 9.38 -20.38 -8.98
CA TRP A 77 8.76 -19.06 -9.15
C TRP A 77 9.27 -18.01 -8.17
N ARG A 78 9.51 -18.39 -6.90
CA ARG A 78 10.19 -17.52 -5.94
C ARG A 78 11.58 -17.16 -6.45
N ASP A 79 12.39 -18.13 -6.85
CA ASP A 79 13.78 -17.88 -7.26
C ASP A 79 13.85 -16.98 -8.49
N ARG A 80 12.93 -17.14 -9.45
CA ARG A 80 12.76 -16.25 -10.62
C ARG A 80 12.40 -14.82 -10.22
N MET A 81 11.54 -14.64 -9.21
CA MET A 81 11.24 -13.31 -8.64
C MET A 81 12.51 -12.67 -8.04
N PHE A 82 13.28 -13.43 -7.26
CA PHE A 82 14.52 -12.94 -6.64
C PHE A 82 15.65 -12.71 -7.66
N ALA A 83 15.61 -13.39 -8.81
CA ALA A 83 16.53 -13.19 -9.92
C ALA A 83 16.16 -12.00 -10.83
N GLY A 84 15.07 -11.29 -10.53
CA GLY A 84 14.63 -10.13 -11.33
C GLY A 84 13.99 -10.50 -12.68
N GLU A 85 13.57 -11.76 -12.87
CA GLU A 85 12.92 -12.17 -14.11
C GLU A 85 11.54 -11.53 -14.30
N HIS A 86 11.13 -11.42 -15.56
CA HIS A 86 9.84 -10.88 -15.97
C HIS A 86 8.69 -11.87 -15.70
N ILE A 87 8.38 -12.08 -14.43
CA ILE A 87 7.32 -13.00 -14.00
C ILE A 87 5.93 -12.36 -14.06
N ASN A 88 5.83 -11.03 -14.14
CA ASN A 88 4.57 -10.36 -14.47
C ASN A 88 4.34 -10.43 -15.98
N SER A 89 3.75 -11.53 -16.43
CA SER A 89 3.66 -11.86 -17.85
C SER A 89 2.71 -10.97 -18.65
N THR A 90 1.71 -10.33 -18.02
CA THR A 90 0.75 -9.49 -18.75
C THR A 90 1.31 -8.13 -19.11
N GLU A 91 2.30 -7.66 -18.35
CA GLU A 91 2.93 -6.36 -18.56
C GLU A 91 4.40 -6.49 -18.97
N ASP A 92 4.92 -7.73 -19.00
CA ASP A 92 6.32 -8.08 -19.27
C ASP A 92 7.30 -7.33 -18.34
N ARG A 93 7.16 -7.55 -17.03
CA ARG A 93 7.93 -6.82 -16.01
C ARG A 93 8.46 -7.71 -14.90
N ALA A 94 9.61 -7.33 -14.36
CA ALA A 94 10.10 -7.84 -13.09
C ALA A 94 9.15 -7.48 -11.93
N VAL A 95 9.16 -8.30 -10.87
CA VAL A 95 8.41 -8.04 -9.63
C VAL A 95 9.41 -7.97 -8.47
N PHE A 96 9.93 -6.77 -8.19
CA PHE A 96 11.21 -6.64 -7.47
C PHE A 96 11.19 -5.83 -6.17
N HIS A 97 10.05 -5.86 -5.45
CA HIS A 97 9.91 -5.22 -4.14
C HIS A 97 10.90 -5.75 -3.08
N VAL A 98 11.48 -6.94 -3.28
CA VAL A 98 12.51 -7.50 -2.40
C VAL A 98 13.80 -6.66 -2.41
N ALA A 99 14.15 -6.01 -3.52
CA ALA A 99 15.32 -5.15 -3.62
C ALA A 99 15.20 -3.90 -2.73
N LEU A 100 13.98 -3.37 -2.59
CA LEU A 100 13.68 -2.18 -1.77
C LEU A 100 13.87 -2.39 -0.26
N ARG A 101 14.18 -3.61 0.18
CA ARG A 101 14.45 -3.97 1.58
C ARG A 101 15.73 -4.79 1.74
N ASN A 102 16.54 -4.88 0.68
CA ASN A 102 17.82 -5.57 0.74
C ASN A 102 18.87 -4.68 1.42
N VAL A 103 19.07 -4.88 2.72
CA VAL A 103 20.13 -4.20 3.50
C VAL A 103 21.53 -4.75 3.22
N GLY A 104 21.63 -5.86 2.47
CA GLY A 104 22.89 -6.46 2.07
C GLY A 104 23.65 -5.59 1.04
N ARG A 105 24.90 -5.98 0.78
CA ARG A 105 25.75 -5.35 -0.24
C ARG A 105 25.69 -6.04 -1.60
N GLU A 106 25.02 -7.20 -1.66
CA GLU A 106 24.94 -8.00 -2.88
C GLU A 106 24.15 -7.27 -3.98
N PRO A 107 24.64 -7.30 -5.23
CA PRO A 107 23.91 -6.76 -6.37
C PRO A 107 22.56 -7.46 -6.55
N MET A 108 21.56 -6.70 -6.98
CA MET A 108 20.25 -7.22 -7.35
C MET A 108 19.93 -6.72 -8.76
N THR A 109 19.95 -7.64 -9.73
CA THR A 109 19.99 -7.27 -11.15
C THR A 109 18.62 -7.47 -11.82
N VAL A 110 18.21 -6.50 -12.63
CA VAL A 110 17.10 -6.62 -13.60
C VAL A 110 17.64 -6.15 -14.95
N ASP A 111 17.35 -6.87 -16.03
CA ASP A 111 17.82 -6.55 -17.39
C ASP A 111 19.33 -6.28 -17.50
N GLY A 112 20.13 -7.01 -16.72
CA GLY A 112 21.59 -6.86 -16.69
C GLY A 112 22.11 -5.63 -15.94
N LYS A 113 21.25 -4.82 -15.31
CA LYS A 113 21.62 -3.67 -14.48
C LYS A 113 21.37 -3.95 -13.00
N ASP A 114 22.37 -3.72 -12.16
CA ASP A 114 22.19 -3.70 -10.69
C ASP A 114 21.34 -2.48 -10.28
N VAL A 115 20.23 -2.73 -9.60
CA VAL A 115 19.30 -1.68 -9.15
C VAL A 115 19.66 -1.12 -7.78
N MET A 116 20.53 -1.80 -7.02
CA MET A 116 20.82 -1.42 -5.64
C MET A 116 21.48 -0.03 -5.46
N PRO A 117 22.32 0.48 -6.39
CA PRO A 117 22.82 1.85 -6.30
C PRO A 117 21.69 2.91 -6.33
N ASP A 118 20.71 2.72 -7.19
CA ASP A 118 19.56 3.63 -7.32
C ASP A 118 18.66 3.55 -6.07
N VAL A 119 18.43 2.34 -5.54
CA VAL A 119 17.71 2.13 -4.27
C VAL A 119 18.39 2.88 -3.12
N ARG A 120 19.70 2.71 -2.95
CA ARG A 120 20.46 3.35 -1.86
C ARG A 120 20.49 4.87 -1.98
N LYS A 121 20.63 5.39 -3.21
CA LYS A 121 20.56 6.83 -3.47
C LYS A 121 19.26 7.42 -2.92
N VAL A 122 18.13 6.77 -3.21
CA VAL A 122 16.82 7.21 -2.73
C VAL A 122 16.69 7.07 -1.21
N TRP A 123 17.21 5.98 -0.61
CA TRP A 123 17.23 5.85 0.85
C TRP A 123 17.99 6.98 1.54
N ASP A 124 19.14 7.39 0.99
CA ASP A 124 19.95 8.47 1.56
C ASP A 124 19.25 9.83 1.40
N GLN A 125 18.59 10.07 0.27
CA GLN A 125 17.75 11.26 0.06
C GLN A 125 16.59 11.30 1.07
N MET A 126 15.86 10.20 1.22
CA MET A 126 14.77 10.09 2.20
C MET A 126 15.27 10.32 3.63
N ARG A 127 16.42 9.75 3.99
CA ARG A 127 17.01 9.92 5.32
C ARG A 127 17.36 11.38 5.59
N ALA A 128 18.01 12.05 4.65
CA ALA A 128 18.39 13.45 4.78
C ALA A 128 17.15 14.36 4.90
N PHE A 129 16.15 14.16 4.05
CA PHE A 129 14.91 14.92 4.12
C PHE A 129 14.17 14.73 5.43
N VAL A 130 13.93 13.47 5.82
CA VAL A 130 13.21 13.14 7.05
C VAL A 130 13.94 13.69 8.27
N ALA A 131 15.28 13.65 8.31
CA ALA A 131 16.06 14.28 9.37
C ALA A 131 15.81 15.79 9.44
N ASN A 132 15.93 16.51 8.32
CA ASN A 132 15.71 17.96 8.28
C ASN A 132 14.29 18.36 8.71
N VAL A 133 13.26 17.63 8.28
CA VAL A 133 11.87 17.88 8.69
C VAL A 133 11.68 17.61 10.18
N ARG A 134 12.17 16.46 10.66
CA ARG A 134 12.01 16.07 12.07
C ARG A 134 12.79 16.98 13.02
N GLU A 135 13.98 17.41 12.65
CA GLU A 135 14.81 18.31 13.45
C GLU A 135 14.33 19.77 13.38
N GLY A 136 13.42 20.08 12.44
CA GLY A 136 12.88 21.42 12.24
C GLY A 136 13.80 22.36 11.47
N HIS A 137 14.83 21.83 10.79
CA HIS A 137 15.65 22.58 9.85
C HIS A 137 14.89 22.89 8.55
N TRP A 138 13.87 22.09 8.23
CA TRP A 138 12.97 22.34 7.12
C TRP A 138 11.75 23.15 7.58
N HIS A 139 11.62 24.35 7.04
CA HIS A 139 10.53 25.26 7.32
C HIS A 139 9.54 25.29 6.16
N GLY A 140 8.25 25.43 6.47
CA GLY A 140 7.25 25.70 5.44
C GLY A 140 7.32 27.14 4.94
N ALA A 141 6.44 27.50 4.01
CA ALA A 141 6.39 28.83 3.38
C ALA A 141 6.34 30.03 4.34
N THR A 142 5.85 29.85 5.58
CA THR A 142 5.81 30.91 6.61
C THR A 142 7.11 31.06 7.40
N GLY A 143 8.13 30.25 7.10
CA GLY A 143 9.38 30.18 7.86
C GLY A 143 9.28 29.38 9.16
N GLU A 144 8.13 28.75 9.42
CA GLU A 144 7.91 28.01 10.65
C GLU A 144 7.98 26.48 10.42
N ARG A 145 8.37 25.73 11.46
CA ARG A 145 8.61 24.27 11.42
C ARG A 145 7.40 23.42 10.96
N ILE A 146 7.62 22.41 10.13
CA ILE A 146 6.54 21.49 9.75
C ILE A 146 6.11 20.62 10.94
N ARG A 147 4.80 20.59 11.25
CA ARG A 147 4.22 19.74 12.31
C ARG A 147 3.21 18.72 11.81
N THR A 148 2.62 18.93 10.65
CA THR A 148 1.62 18.02 10.09
C THR A 148 2.04 17.59 8.70
N VAL A 149 2.05 16.28 8.47
CA VAL A 149 2.28 15.67 7.15
C VAL A 149 0.96 15.11 6.66
N VAL A 150 0.52 15.51 5.47
CA VAL A 150 -0.68 14.99 4.83
C VAL A 150 -0.26 14.12 3.64
N ASN A 151 -0.42 12.80 3.75
CA ASN A 151 -0.22 11.86 2.66
C ASN A 151 -1.45 11.86 1.76
N ILE A 152 -1.27 12.14 0.47
CA ILE A 152 -2.33 12.08 -0.53
C ILE A 152 -2.02 10.93 -1.48
N GLY A 153 -2.87 9.92 -1.50
CA GLY A 153 -2.66 8.74 -2.34
C GLY A 153 -3.82 7.77 -2.26
N ILE A 154 -3.99 6.90 -3.25
CA ILE A 154 -5.06 5.90 -3.27
C ILE A 154 -4.46 4.49 -3.34
N GLY A 155 -5.16 3.52 -2.73
CA GLY A 155 -4.78 2.12 -2.78
C GLY A 155 -3.42 1.87 -2.14
N GLY A 156 -2.47 1.34 -2.91
CA GLY A 156 -1.13 0.98 -2.41
C GLY A 156 -0.32 2.17 -1.89
N SER A 157 -0.57 3.37 -2.40
CA SER A 157 0.11 4.61 -1.96
C SER A 157 -0.43 5.18 -0.64
N ASP A 158 -1.47 4.58 -0.08
CA ASP A 158 -2.11 5.03 1.17
C ASP A 158 -2.16 3.92 2.21
N LEU A 159 -2.71 2.77 1.85
CA LEU A 159 -2.98 1.68 2.80
C LEU A 159 -1.72 1.18 3.52
N GLY A 160 -0.60 1.04 2.79
CA GLY A 160 0.68 0.62 3.37
C GLY A 160 1.24 1.64 4.37
N PRO A 161 1.47 2.90 3.94
CA PRO A 161 1.91 3.98 4.82
C PRO A 161 0.98 4.22 6.03
N ALA A 162 -0.34 4.25 5.82
CA ALA A 162 -1.32 4.48 6.88
C ALA A 162 -1.28 3.38 7.95
N MET A 163 -1.23 2.12 7.52
CA MET A 163 -1.09 0.97 8.42
C MET A 163 0.22 1.02 9.21
N ALA A 164 1.34 1.35 8.55
CA ALA A 164 2.64 1.44 9.22
C ALA A 164 2.67 2.54 10.29
N VAL A 165 2.15 3.74 9.98
CA VAL A 165 2.05 4.84 10.95
C VAL A 165 1.12 4.45 12.12
N GLN A 166 -0.01 3.80 11.85
CA GLN A 166 -0.92 3.37 12.90
C GLN A 166 -0.29 2.32 13.82
N ALA A 167 0.35 1.30 13.26
CA ALA A 167 0.99 0.22 14.01
C ALA A 167 2.21 0.70 14.82
N LEU A 168 2.97 1.66 14.29
CA LEU A 168 4.19 2.20 14.89
C LEU A 168 3.96 3.55 15.60
N ARG A 169 2.71 3.92 15.87
CA ARG A 169 2.35 5.21 16.50
C ARG A 169 3.16 5.54 17.76
N PRO A 170 3.48 4.59 18.67
CA PRO A 170 4.32 4.88 19.84
C PRO A 170 5.75 5.36 19.51
N PHE A 171 6.25 5.11 18.29
CA PHE A 171 7.58 5.51 17.82
C PHE A 171 7.55 6.77 16.96
N CYS A 172 6.37 7.33 16.67
CA CYS A 172 6.24 8.58 15.93
C CYS A 172 6.84 9.75 16.72
N HIS A 173 7.31 10.77 15.99
CA HIS A 173 7.82 11.98 16.62
C HIS A 173 6.68 12.66 17.40
N PRO A 174 6.86 13.01 18.70
CA PRO A 174 5.76 13.44 19.56
C PRO A 174 5.10 14.75 19.12
N GLU A 175 5.84 15.61 18.42
CA GLU A 175 5.35 16.91 17.92
C GLU A 175 4.86 16.87 16.46
N MET A 176 4.81 15.68 15.84
CA MET A 176 4.36 15.53 14.45
C MET A 176 3.06 14.74 14.35
N THR A 177 2.17 15.20 13.49
CA THR A 177 0.91 14.56 13.15
C THR A 177 0.93 14.10 11.70
N PHE A 178 0.34 12.94 11.43
CA PHE A 178 0.25 12.35 10.09
C PHE A 178 -1.22 12.15 9.73
N GLN A 179 -1.63 12.65 8.57
CA GLN A 179 -2.98 12.53 8.01
C GLN A 179 -2.91 11.82 6.67
N PHE A 180 -3.97 11.10 6.31
CA PHE A 180 -4.05 10.28 5.11
C PHE A 180 -5.32 10.64 4.35
N VAL A 181 -5.18 11.03 3.09
CA VAL A 181 -6.29 11.42 2.20
C VAL A 181 -6.25 10.54 0.96
N SER A 182 -7.20 9.62 0.88
CA SER A 182 -7.30 8.65 -0.22
C SER A 182 -8.58 8.68 -1.01
N ASN A 183 -9.50 9.57 -0.63
CA ASN A 183 -10.76 9.75 -1.34
C ASN A 183 -10.70 11.00 -2.20
N VAL A 184 -11.28 10.90 -3.39
CA VAL A 184 -11.47 11.98 -4.35
C VAL A 184 -12.51 13.00 -3.87
N ASP A 185 -13.34 12.61 -2.88
CA ASP A 185 -14.28 13.50 -2.21
C ASP A 185 -13.54 14.60 -1.41
N GLY A 186 -13.82 15.86 -1.75
CA GLY A 186 -13.26 17.04 -1.09
C GLY A 186 -13.56 17.12 0.40
N ALA A 187 -14.60 16.44 0.90
CA ALA A 187 -14.87 16.34 2.33
C ALA A 187 -13.72 15.67 3.11
N HIS A 188 -13.06 14.67 2.50
CA HIS A 188 -11.96 13.95 3.14
C HIS A 188 -10.73 14.85 3.26
N LEU A 189 -10.39 15.57 2.19
CA LEU A 189 -9.31 16.56 2.20
C LEU A 189 -9.60 17.69 3.20
N HIS A 190 -10.83 18.20 3.22
CA HIS A 190 -11.23 19.26 4.15
C HIS A 190 -11.06 18.83 5.62
N ALA A 191 -11.49 17.61 5.97
CA ALA A 191 -11.32 17.07 7.32
C ALA A 191 -9.84 16.94 7.71
N ALA A 192 -9.00 16.43 6.80
CA ALA A 192 -7.56 16.30 7.05
C ALA A 192 -6.87 17.66 7.25
N LEU A 193 -7.24 18.66 6.45
CA LEU A 193 -6.69 20.02 6.53
C LEU A 193 -7.16 20.79 7.76
N ALA A 194 -8.41 20.58 8.21
CA ALA A 194 -8.92 21.20 9.45
C ALA A 194 -8.12 20.78 10.69
N HIS A 195 -7.58 19.55 10.71
CA HIS A 195 -6.70 19.07 11.77
C HIS A 195 -5.24 19.53 11.64
N ALA A 196 -4.86 20.09 10.50
CA ALA A 196 -3.50 20.55 10.22
C ALA A 196 -3.27 22.02 10.63
N ASP A 197 -4.32 22.76 10.99
CA ASP A 197 -4.24 24.17 11.39
C ASP A 197 -4.04 24.32 12.92
N PRO A 198 -2.88 24.83 13.38
CA PRO A 198 -2.62 25.09 14.79
C PRO A 198 -3.27 26.38 15.32
N ALA A 199 -4.01 27.14 14.50
CA ALA A 199 -4.57 28.43 14.92
C ALA A 199 -5.69 28.35 15.98
N ASP A 200 -6.26 27.18 16.30
CA ASP A 200 -7.20 27.07 17.44
C ASP A 200 -7.52 25.62 17.90
N PRO A 201 -7.23 25.22 19.15
CA PRO A 201 -7.72 23.96 19.73
C PRO A 201 -9.25 23.93 20.00
N GLU A 202 -9.93 25.08 19.99
CA GLU A 202 -11.35 25.23 20.34
C GLU A 202 -12.26 25.53 19.14
N THR A 203 -11.72 25.96 18.00
CA THR A 203 -12.47 26.30 16.76
C THR A 203 -12.53 25.14 15.74
N GLY A 204 -12.62 23.90 16.23
CA GLY A 204 -12.90 22.73 15.40
C GLY A 204 -14.36 22.56 14.95
N ARG A 205 -15.25 23.54 15.21
CA ARG A 205 -16.70 23.36 15.00
C ARG A 205 -17.45 24.36 14.12
N GLN A 206 -16.84 25.39 13.56
CA GLN A 206 -17.60 26.26 12.67
C GLN A 206 -16.65 27.06 11.77
N LEU A 207 -16.34 26.52 10.60
CA LEU A 207 -15.78 27.30 9.51
C LEU A 207 -16.69 27.12 8.29
N ALA A 208 -17.60 28.07 8.12
CA ALA A 208 -18.34 28.23 6.89
C ALA A 208 -17.36 28.63 5.77
N ALA A 209 -17.71 28.31 4.52
CA ALA A 209 -16.90 28.54 3.31
C ALA A 209 -16.42 29.99 3.05
N GLN A 210 -16.69 30.94 3.96
CA GLN A 210 -16.37 32.36 3.86
C GLN A 210 -15.13 32.77 4.68
N ASP A 211 -14.63 31.93 5.60
CA ASP A 211 -13.48 32.26 6.48
C ASP A 211 -12.12 31.70 6.01
N LEU A 212 -12.08 31.04 4.84
CA LEU A 212 -10.86 30.50 4.20
C LEU A 212 -9.78 31.58 3.91
N GLY A 213 -10.11 32.87 3.98
CA GLY A 213 -9.17 33.98 3.78
C GLY A 213 -8.22 34.25 4.96
N LYS A 214 -8.47 33.65 6.13
CA LYS A 214 -7.66 33.87 7.35
C LYS A 214 -6.71 32.72 7.68
N ILE A 215 -6.84 31.60 6.99
CA ILE A 215 -6.05 30.41 7.25
C ILE A 215 -4.82 30.46 6.35
N GLY A 216 -3.71 30.97 6.89
CA GLY A 216 -2.40 30.90 6.25
C GLY A 216 -1.93 29.45 6.19
N HIS A 217 -2.38 28.70 5.18
CA HIS A 217 -2.16 27.26 5.09
C HIS A 217 -0.68 26.90 4.88
N ARG A 218 -0.18 26.13 5.83
CA ARG A 218 1.19 25.65 6.00
C ARG A 218 1.23 24.15 5.68
N VAL A 219 1.00 23.81 4.41
CA VAL A 219 0.99 22.44 3.88
C VAL A 219 1.95 22.39 2.68
N GLU A 220 3.13 21.83 2.87
CA GLU A 220 4.00 21.43 1.76
C GLU A 220 3.70 19.98 1.41
N ILE A 221 3.14 19.77 0.22
CA ILE A 221 3.04 18.46 -0.40
C ILE A 221 4.40 18.26 -1.07
N GLY A 222 5.38 17.78 -0.30
CA GLY A 222 6.74 17.33 -0.66
C GLY A 222 7.62 18.23 -1.54
N ASP A 223 8.89 17.82 -1.72
CA ASP A 223 9.88 18.52 -2.54
C ASP A 223 10.08 17.74 -3.87
N PRO A 224 9.98 18.39 -5.05
CA PRO A 224 10.26 17.76 -6.34
C PRO A 224 11.63 17.04 -6.40
N ALA A 225 12.64 17.54 -5.69
CA ALA A 225 13.97 16.93 -5.62
C ALA A 225 14.01 15.54 -4.96
N ILE A 226 12.92 15.12 -4.31
CA ILE A 226 12.74 13.83 -3.62
C ILE A 226 11.76 12.93 -4.38
N VAL A 227 10.78 13.51 -5.07
CA VAL A 227 9.79 12.76 -5.85
C VAL A 227 10.38 12.25 -7.15
N ASP A 228 11.11 13.07 -7.89
CA ASP A 228 11.67 12.66 -9.19
C ASP A 228 12.59 11.41 -9.09
N PRO A 229 13.47 11.28 -8.07
CA PRO A 229 14.26 10.06 -7.89
C PRO A 229 13.46 8.81 -7.47
N LEU A 230 12.34 8.98 -6.75
CA LEU A 230 11.43 7.89 -6.38
C LEU A 230 10.62 7.40 -7.59
N GLU A 231 10.27 8.31 -8.51
CA GLU A 231 9.65 8.03 -9.80
C GLU A 231 10.60 7.30 -10.75
N ASP A 232 11.87 7.74 -10.82
CA ASP A 232 12.93 7.07 -11.58
C ASP A 232 13.23 5.67 -11.03
N LEU A 233 13.23 5.51 -9.70
CA LEU A 233 13.43 4.21 -9.06
C LEU A 233 12.25 3.27 -9.36
N ALA A 234 11.01 3.78 -9.31
CA ALA A 234 9.82 3.05 -9.72
C ALA A 234 9.96 2.53 -11.15
N GLY A 235 10.42 3.36 -12.09
CA GLY A 235 10.74 2.93 -13.46
C GLY A 235 11.84 1.86 -13.52
N ALA A 236 12.92 2.04 -12.75
CA ALA A 236 14.06 1.11 -12.69
C ALA A 236 13.75 -0.25 -12.03
N VAL A 237 12.73 -0.34 -11.16
CA VAL A 237 12.21 -1.60 -10.62
C VAL A 237 10.97 -2.13 -11.38
N GLY A 238 10.73 -1.63 -12.60
CA GLY A 238 9.72 -2.17 -13.50
C GLY A 238 8.30 -1.63 -13.31
N ARG A 239 8.09 -0.38 -12.87
CA ARG A 239 6.82 0.34 -13.10
C ARG A 239 6.81 0.97 -14.49
N ASP A 240 5.64 0.97 -15.11
CA ASP A 240 5.42 1.55 -16.45
C ASP A 240 5.35 3.08 -16.32
N PRO A 241 6.24 3.85 -16.97
CA PRO A 241 6.19 5.31 -16.95
C PRO A 241 4.92 5.89 -17.61
N LYS A 242 4.16 5.10 -18.39
CA LYS A 242 2.92 5.52 -19.06
C LYS A 242 1.65 5.17 -18.29
N ARG A 243 1.71 4.33 -17.25
CA ARG A 243 0.62 4.07 -16.30
C ARG A 243 0.97 4.70 -14.96
N ARG A 244 0.68 5.99 -14.85
CA ARG A 244 0.84 6.87 -13.68
C ARG A 244 -0.04 6.46 -12.49
N GLN A 245 0.10 5.23 -11.98
CA GLN A 245 -0.54 4.81 -10.75
C GLN A 245 0.46 4.87 -9.60
N GLY A 246 0.22 5.81 -8.68
CA GLY A 246 0.68 5.70 -7.31
C GLY A 246 2.13 6.07 -7.04
N VAL A 247 2.65 7.14 -7.65
CA VAL A 247 3.64 7.98 -6.96
C VAL A 247 2.87 9.19 -6.45
N GLY A 248 2.99 9.50 -5.15
CA GLY A 248 2.33 10.69 -4.61
C GLY A 248 2.93 11.91 -5.30
N HIS A 249 2.11 12.62 -6.09
CA HIS A 249 2.57 13.84 -6.72
C HIS A 249 2.71 14.94 -5.68
N VAL A 250 3.88 15.58 -5.76
CA VAL A 250 4.19 16.84 -5.12
C VAL A 250 3.85 17.92 -6.12
N LEU A 251 2.68 18.54 -5.93
CA LEU A 251 2.31 19.68 -6.73
C LEU A 251 2.87 20.93 -6.03
N PRO A 252 3.76 21.71 -6.66
CA PRO A 252 4.10 23.04 -6.20
C PRO A 252 2.90 23.94 -6.50
N VAL A 253 1.83 23.81 -5.73
CA VAL A 253 0.69 24.69 -5.87
C VAL A 253 1.03 25.99 -5.14
N HIS A 254 1.52 26.97 -5.87
CA HIS A 254 1.56 28.34 -5.36
C HIS A 254 0.13 28.73 -4.99
N ALA A 255 -0.10 29.03 -3.70
CA ALA A 255 -1.43 29.32 -3.15
C ALA A 255 -2.17 30.47 -3.89
N ASP A 256 -1.45 31.33 -4.59
CA ASP A 256 -2.00 32.40 -5.43
C ASP A 256 -2.67 31.91 -6.73
N GLN A 257 -2.34 30.72 -7.23
CA GLN A 257 -2.94 30.14 -8.44
C GLN A 257 -4.26 29.40 -8.17
N VAL A 258 -4.49 28.92 -6.94
CA VAL A 258 -5.80 28.37 -6.52
C VAL A 258 -6.75 29.49 -6.08
N ARG A 259 -6.18 30.63 -5.67
CA ARG A 259 -6.88 31.79 -5.09
C ARG A 259 -7.93 32.44 -5.97
N THR A 260 -7.90 32.27 -7.30
CA THR A 260 -8.68 33.13 -8.20
C THR A 260 -9.91 32.52 -8.85
N ARG A 261 -10.25 31.23 -8.70
CA ARG A 261 -11.34 30.67 -9.54
C ARG A 261 -12.38 29.75 -8.92
N ILE A 262 -12.27 29.33 -7.66
CA ILE A 262 -13.37 28.55 -7.03
C ILE A 262 -14.44 29.50 -6.44
N GLY A 263 -15.07 30.26 -7.33
CA GLY A 263 -16.30 30.99 -7.05
C GLY A 263 -17.50 30.08 -7.29
N HIS A 264 -18.33 29.93 -6.26
CA HIS A 264 -19.67 29.31 -6.25
C HIS A 264 -20.16 28.68 -7.57
N GLY A 265 -19.96 27.37 -7.72
CA GLY A 265 -20.55 26.64 -8.84
C GLY A 265 -20.27 25.15 -8.80
N SER A 266 -21.29 24.35 -9.10
CA SER A 266 -21.36 22.87 -9.15
C SER A 266 -20.08 22.11 -9.52
N GLN A 267 -20.01 20.82 -9.14
CA GLN A 267 -18.98 19.81 -9.48
C GLN A 267 -18.46 19.80 -10.94
N ARG A 268 -19.13 20.46 -11.89
CA ARG A 268 -18.64 20.73 -13.26
C ARG A 268 -17.52 21.78 -13.34
N ALA A 269 -17.49 22.77 -12.44
CA ALA A 269 -16.51 23.87 -12.46
C ALA A 269 -15.12 23.41 -11.98
N ALA A 270 -15.05 22.62 -10.90
CA ALA A 270 -13.79 22.04 -10.41
C ALA A 270 -13.10 21.13 -11.45
N ARG A 271 -13.88 20.46 -12.31
CA ARG A 271 -13.40 19.63 -13.43
C ARG A 271 -12.79 20.43 -14.60
N GLN A 272 -13.12 21.71 -14.75
CA GLN A 272 -12.63 22.56 -15.85
C GLN A 272 -11.44 23.44 -15.44
N GLU A 273 -11.21 23.65 -14.14
CA GLU A 273 -10.30 24.70 -13.66
C GLU A 273 -8.93 24.21 -13.16
N ILE A 274 -8.77 22.91 -12.89
CA ILE A 274 -7.45 22.27 -12.68
C ILE A 274 -7.38 20.94 -13.46
N PRO A 275 -7.31 20.98 -14.81
CA PRO A 275 -7.38 19.79 -15.65
C PRO A 275 -6.28 18.76 -15.36
N GLU A 276 -5.12 19.21 -14.86
CA GLU A 276 -3.94 18.39 -14.59
C GLU A 276 -4.12 17.53 -13.32
N LEU A 277 -4.59 18.14 -12.22
CA LEU A 277 -4.82 17.49 -10.92
C LEU A 277 -5.99 16.49 -10.97
N TRP A 278 -7.03 16.81 -11.73
CA TRP A 278 -8.19 15.93 -11.92
C TRP A 278 -8.02 14.92 -13.06
N GLY A 279 -7.22 15.24 -14.09
CA GLY A 279 -6.86 14.33 -15.17
C GLY A 279 -6.09 13.13 -14.66
N GLU A 280 -5.18 13.33 -13.70
CA GLU A 280 -4.36 12.24 -13.12
C GLU A 280 -5.13 11.36 -12.14
N ILE A 281 -6.01 11.96 -11.31
CA ILE A 281 -6.91 11.20 -10.43
C ILE A 281 -7.95 10.41 -11.25
N ALA A 282 -8.46 10.98 -12.34
CA ALA A 282 -9.38 10.29 -13.25
C ALA A 282 -8.68 9.17 -14.04
N HIS A 283 -7.44 9.39 -14.51
CA HIS A 283 -6.66 8.33 -15.16
C HIS A 283 -6.35 7.15 -14.22
N GLN A 284 -6.14 7.40 -12.92
CA GLN A 284 -5.99 6.33 -11.93
C GLN A 284 -7.29 5.55 -11.67
N ALA A 285 -8.44 6.21 -11.80
CA ALA A 285 -9.77 5.59 -11.66
C ALA A 285 -10.24 4.85 -12.92
N ASP A 286 -9.93 5.37 -14.12
CA ASP A 286 -10.34 4.81 -15.42
C ASP A 286 -9.51 3.58 -15.85
N ASP A 287 -8.31 3.40 -15.28
CA ASP A 287 -7.50 2.19 -15.47
C ASP A 287 -8.05 0.96 -14.71
N ILE A 288 -9.05 1.17 -13.87
CA ILE A 288 -9.96 0.11 -13.42
C ILE A 288 -11.01 -0.06 -14.54
N GLY A 289 -10.61 -0.71 -15.63
CA GLY A 289 -11.39 -0.76 -16.86
C GLY A 289 -12.88 -1.15 -16.65
N PRO A 290 -13.79 -0.70 -17.54
CA PRO A 290 -15.22 -0.93 -17.41
C PRO A 290 -15.53 -2.39 -17.75
N GLY A 291 -15.36 -3.31 -16.80
CA GLY A 291 -15.49 -4.73 -17.11
C GLY A 291 -15.50 -5.73 -15.94
N ARG A 292 -15.43 -5.31 -14.68
CA ARG A 292 -15.53 -6.25 -13.54
C ARG A 292 -16.42 -5.71 -12.43
N ARG A 293 -17.74 -5.78 -12.63
CA ARG A 293 -18.64 -5.97 -11.48
C ARG A 293 -18.40 -7.40 -10.97
N PRO A 294 -18.01 -7.64 -9.72
CA PRO A 294 -18.13 -8.97 -9.15
C PRO A 294 -19.63 -9.31 -9.09
N ALA A 295 -20.05 -10.29 -9.90
CA ALA A 295 -21.29 -11.00 -9.69
C ALA A 295 -21.14 -11.82 -8.40
N ASN A 296 -21.35 -11.17 -7.25
CA ASN A 296 -21.66 -11.72 -5.93
C ASN A 296 -21.73 -10.55 -4.92
N ALA A 297 -22.71 -9.67 -5.11
CA ALA A 297 -23.18 -8.81 -4.03
C ALA A 297 -24.07 -9.68 -3.13
N PHE A 298 -23.56 -10.04 -1.95
CA PHE A 298 -24.40 -10.57 -0.88
C PHE A 298 -25.44 -9.50 -0.51
N PRO A 299 -26.75 -9.83 -0.41
CA PRO A 299 -27.74 -8.88 0.01
C PRO A 299 -27.51 -8.52 1.49
N GLY A 300 -27.46 -7.22 1.78
CA GLY A 300 -27.33 -6.70 3.14
C GLY A 300 -28.50 -7.12 4.03
N PRO A 301 -28.29 -7.19 5.37
CA PRO A 301 -29.32 -7.62 6.30
C PRO A 301 -30.45 -6.59 6.33
N SER A 302 -31.64 -7.01 5.89
CA SER A 302 -32.90 -6.31 6.15
C SER A 302 -33.11 -6.23 7.66
N GLY A 303 -33.27 -5.02 8.18
CA GLY A 303 -33.53 -4.79 9.60
C GLY A 303 -34.81 -5.48 10.09
N ARG A 304 -34.72 -6.06 11.29
CA ARG A 304 -35.81 -6.07 12.26
C ARG A 304 -35.21 -5.84 13.64
N ALA A 305 -35.67 -4.77 14.26
CA ALA A 305 -35.49 -4.47 15.66
C ALA A 305 -36.10 -5.58 16.53
N ILE A 306 -35.38 -5.95 17.58
CA ILE A 306 -35.92 -6.40 18.87
C ILE A 306 -35.13 -5.66 19.93
#